data_AF-A0A8H4WW49-F1
#
_entry.id   AF-A0A8H4WW49-F1
#
_cell.length_a   1.000
_cell.length_b   1.000
_cell.length_c   1.000
_cell.angle_alpha   90.00
_cell.angle_beta   90.00
_cell.angle_gamma   90.00
#
_symmetry.space_group_name_H-M   'P 1'
#
loop_
_entity.id
_entity.type
_entity.pdbx_description
1 polymer ?
#
loop_
_entity_poly.entity_id
_entity_poly.type
_entity_poly.pdbx_seq_one_letter_code
_entity_poly.pdbx_strand_id
1 'polypeptide(L)'
;MGDRLTQLQDAVDQLATQFVACLHYVNKRHDLETLVDSLPPDEFRAGMVELSQDLIVKEQQIEVLISSLPGLDNSEMDQERYIKELEEDLKIAEAQRQEAIKEKDQILSELDSVIRSIRRP
;
A
#
# COMPACT_ATOMS: atom_id res chain seq x y z
N MET A 1 5.46 -1.47 -5.19
CA MET A 1 4.47 -0.80 -4.32
C MET A 1 3.19 -1.61 -4.48
N GLY A 2 3.01 -2.62 -3.62
CA GLY A 2 1.89 -3.56 -3.72
C GLY A 2 0.58 -2.88 -3.33
N ASP A 3 -0.51 -3.25 -3.97
CA ASP A 3 -1.87 -2.86 -3.60
C ASP A 3 -2.14 -3.14 -2.10
N ARG A 4 -2.94 -2.31 -1.43
CA ARG A 4 -3.24 -2.46 0.02
C ARG A 4 -3.91 -3.81 0.30
N LEU A 5 -4.73 -4.31 -0.63
CA LEU A 5 -5.33 -5.63 -0.52
C LEU A 5 -4.27 -6.74 -0.59
N THR A 6 -3.28 -6.62 -1.47
CA THR A 6 -2.14 -7.55 -1.54
C THR A 6 -1.30 -7.51 -0.26
N GLN A 7 -1.05 -6.32 0.29
CA GLN A 7 -0.32 -6.19 1.56
C GLN A 7 -1.06 -6.86 2.73
N LEU A 8 -2.39 -6.77 2.75
CA LEU A 8 -3.22 -7.46 3.74
C LEU A 8 -3.13 -8.98 3.58
N GLN A 9 -3.17 -9.49 2.35
CA GLN A 9 -2.98 -10.91 2.07
C GLN A 9 -1.61 -11.39 2.57
N ASP A 10 -0.54 -10.68 2.22
CA ASP A 10 0.82 -11.00 2.68
C ASP A 10 0.92 -10.99 4.22
N ALA A 11 0.27 -10.04 4.89
CA ALA A 11 0.27 -9.94 6.35
C ALA A 11 -0.45 -11.13 7.02
N VAL A 12 -1.57 -11.56 6.46
CA VAL A 12 -2.32 -12.73 6.94
C VAL A 12 -1.51 -14.02 6.73
N ASP A 13 -0.85 -14.17 5.59
CA ASP A 13 0.00 -15.34 5.30
C ASP A 13 1.22 -15.40 6.24
N GLN A 14 1.82 -14.25 6.55
CA GLN A 14 2.88 -14.14 7.55
C GLN A 14 2.38 -14.53 8.94
N LEU A 15 1.18 -14.09 9.33
CA LEU A 15 0.59 -14.44 10.63
C LEU A 15 0.35 -15.96 10.74
N ALA A 16 -0.17 -16.60 9.69
CA ALA A 16 -0.34 -18.05 9.64
C ALA A 16 1.00 -18.79 9.79
N THR A 17 2.04 -18.29 9.11
CA THR A 17 3.40 -18.84 9.23
C THR A 17 3.95 -18.71 10.65
N GLN A 18 3.74 -17.55 11.28
CA GLN A 18 4.15 -17.32 12.68
C GLN A 18 3.42 -18.24 13.65
N PHE A 19 2.12 -18.49 13.46
CA PHE A 19 1.39 -19.46 14.30
C PHE A 19 2.00 -20.86 14.24
N VAL A 20 2.32 -21.35 13.04
CA VAL A 20 2.96 -22.66 12.87
C VAL A 20 4.35 -22.67 13.52
N ALA A 21 5.13 -21.59 13.37
CA ALA A 21 6.44 -21.46 14.00
C ALA A 21 6.35 -21.46 15.54
N CYS A 22 5.36 -20.77 16.11
CA CYS A 22 5.10 -20.75 17.55
C CYS A 22 4.76 -22.16 18.07
N LEU A 23 3.84 -22.85 17.39
CA LEU A 23 3.49 -24.23 17.75
C LEU A 23 4.69 -25.17 17.65
N HIS A 24 5.53 -25.01 16.62
CA HIS A 24 6.74 -25.79 16.47
C HIS A 24 7.76 -25.51 17.58
N TYR A 25 7.93 -24.24 17.96
CA TYR A 25 8.81 -23.83 19.05
C TYR A 25 8.37 -24.43 20.38
N VAL A 26 7.07 -24.29 20.72
CA VAL A 26 6.47 -24.90 21.91
C VAL A 26 6.71 -26.41 21.91
N ASN A 27 6.34 -27.10 20.83
CA ASN A 27 6.43 -28.56 20.77
C ASN A 27 7.87 -29.09 20.87
N LYS A 28 8.87 -28.34 20.36
CA LYS A 28 10.27 -28.79 20.31
C LYS A 28 11.10 -28.38 21.52
N ARG A 29 10.75 -27.29 22.21
CA ARG A 29 11.57 -26.71 23.28
C ARG A 29 10.97 -26.85 24.68
N HIS A 30 9.75 -27.39 24.79
CA HIS A 30 9.09 -27.68 26.07
C HIS A 30 9.86 -28.76 26.86
N ASP A 31 9.76 -28.69 28.18
CA ASP A 31 10.41 -29.57 29.17
C ASP A 31 9.74 -30.95 29.35
N LEU A 32 8.72 -31.29 28.55
CA LEU A 32 8.04 -32.59 28.58
C LEU A 32 8.80 -33.54 27.65
N GLU A 33 9.70 -34.34 28.25
CA GLU A 33 10.39 -35.52 27.68
C GLU A 33 10.36 -35.66 26.14
N THR A 34 11.15 -34.84 25.45
CA THR A 34 11.55 -35.14 24.08
C THR A 34 13.06 -35.35 24.03
N LEU A 35 13.51 -36.24 23.13
CA LEU A 35 14.92 -36.64 22.88
C LEU A 35 15.83 -35.50 22.39
N VAL A 36 15.42 -34.23 22.51
CA VAL A 36 16.08 -33.04 21.94
C VAL A 36 16.26 -31.99 23.03
N ASP A 37 17.40 -31.28 23.00
CA ASP A 37 17.79 -30.21 23.93
C ASP A 37 16.63 -29.25 24.27
N SER A 38 15.97 -29.53 25.40
CA SER A 38 15.02 -28.64 26.04
C SER A 38 15.77 -27.40 26.53
N LEU A 39 15.13 -26.24 26.39
CA LEU A 39 15.71 -25.00 26.90
C LEU A 39 15.48 -24.88 28.41
N PRO A 40 16.35 -24.15 29.14
CA PRO A 40 16.05 -23.74 30.49
C PRO A 40 14.66 -23.06 30.57
N PRO A 41 13.87 -23.30 31.62
CA PRO A 41 12.50 -22.77 31.71
C PRO A 41 12.40 -21.24 31.54
N ASP A 42 13.41 -20.51 32.02
CA ASP A 42 13.46 -19.05 31.90
C ASP A 42 13.68 -18.60 30.44
N GLU A 43 14.55 -19.29 29.70
CA GLU A 43 14.79 -19.00 28.28
C GLU A 43 13.58 -19.39 27.41
N PHE A 44 12.94 -20.52 27.71
CA PHE A 44 11.71 -20.93 27.04
C PHE A 44 10.58 -19.92 27.28
N ARG A 45 10.41 -19.47 28.53
CA ARG A 45 9.41 -18.46 28.88
C ARG A 45 9.68 -17.12 28.21
N ALA A 46 10.95 -16.71 28.12
CA ALA A 46 11.32 -15.49 27.41
C ALA A 46 10.96 -15.58 25.92
N GLY A 47 11.28 -16.70 25.26
CA GLY A 47 10.93 -16.92 23.86
C GLY A 47 9.40 -16.97 23.63
N MET A 48 8.65 -17.55 24.56
CA MET A 48 7.18 -17.53 24.51
C MET A 48 6.59 -16.12 24.59
N VAL A 49 7.17 -15.26 25.42
CA VAL A 49 6.75 -13.86 25.54
C VAL A 49 7.06 -13.08 24.27
N GLU A 50 8.26 -13.25 23.69
CA GLU A 50 8.66 -12.61 22.44
C GLU A 50 7.73 -13.03 21.29
N LEU A 51 7.52 -14.33 21.11
CA LEU A 51 6.60 -14.85 20.09
C LEU A 51 5.17 -14.32 20.25
N SER A 52 4.69 -14.23 21.49
CA SER A 52 3.35 -13.68 21.78
C SER A 52 3.25 -12.18 21.45
N GLN A 53 4.30 -11.41 21.75
CA GLN A 53 4.36 -9.99 21.42
C GLN A 53 4.37 -9.77 19.91
N ASP A 54 5.14 -10.57 19.17
CA ASP A 54 5.19 -10.50 17.71
C ASP A 54 3.83 -10.78 17.07
N LEU A 55 3.09 -11.78 17.58
CA LEU A 55 1.73 -12.07 17.11
C LEU A 55 0.76 -10.91 17.34
N ILE A 56 0.83 -10.28 18.52
CA ILE A 56 -0.02 -9.12 18.86
C ILE A 56 0.30 -7.95 17.92
N VAL A 57 1.59 -7.65 17.71
CA VAL A 57 1.99 -6.57 16.81
C VAL A 57 1.53 -6.84 15.38
N LYS A 58 1.59 -8.09 14.92
CA LYS A 58 1.11 -8.47 13.59
C LYS A 58 -0.40 -8.35 13.43
N GLU A 59 -1.16 -8.68 14.47
CA GLU A 59 -2.60 -8.48 14.50
C GLU A 59 -2.96 -6.98 14.40
N GLN A 60 -2.27 -6.12 15.17
CA GLN A 60 -2.46 -4.67 15.08
C GLN A 60 -2.10 -4.11 13.69
N GLN A 61 -1.04 -4.63 13.06
CA GLN A 61 -0.70 -4.26 11.68
C GLN A 61 -1.82 -4.63 10.70
N ILE A 62 -2.43 -5.81 10.88
CA ILE A 62 -3.58 -6.25 10.07
C ILE A 62 -4.79 -5.33 10.29
N GLU A 63 -5.12 -4.97 11.53
CA GLU A 63 -6.20 -4.01 11.81
C GLU A 63 -5.98 -2.66 11.13
N VAL A 64 -4.77 -2.12 11.20
CA VAL A 64 -4.43 -0.86 10.52
C VAL A 64 -4.57 -1.01 9.01
N LEU A 65 -4.11 -2.12 8.44
CA LEU A 65 -4.27 -2.38 7.01
C LEU A 65 -5.75 -2.44 6.61
N ILE A 66 -6.57 -3.16 7.37
CA ILE A 66 -8.03 -3.24 7.16
C ILE A 66 -8.63 -1.85 7.22
N SER A 67 -8.42 -1.08 8.30
CA SER A 67 -8.99 0.27 8.46
C SER A 67 -8.56 1.26 7.36
N SER A 68 -7.43 0.98 6.69
CA SER A 68 -6.91 1.80 5.60
C SER A 68 -7.36 1.32 4.21
N LEU A 69 -8.18 0.27 4.09
CA LEU A 69 -8.61 -0.20 2.77
C LEU A 69 -9.44 0.87 2.05
N PRO A 70 -9.09 1.21 0.79
CA PRO A 70 -9.85 2.21 0.05
C PRO A 70 -11.25 1.68 -0.28
N GLY A 71 -12.25 2.54 -0.17
CA GLY A 71 -13.63 2.21 -0.55
C GLY A 71 -14.43 1.44 0.51
N LEU A 72 -13.92 1.25 1.73
CA LEU A 72 -14.65 0.59 2.81
C LEU A 72 -16.01 1.21 3.14
N ASP A 73 -16.10 2.54 3.11
CA ASP A 73 -17.31 3.28 3.48
C ASP A 73 -18.24 3.58 2.30
N ASN A 74 -17.86 3.19 1.08
CA ASN A 74 -18.58 3.54 -0.15
C ASN A 74 -19.27 2.33 -0.76
N SER A 75 -20.54 2.48 -1.15
CA SER A 75 -21.20 1.45 -1.94
C SER A 75 -20.62 1.37 -3.35
N GLU A 76 -20.73 0.20 -4.00
CA GLU A 76 -20.33 0.02 -5.40
C GLU A 76 -20.99 1.05 -6.33
N MET A 77 -22.25 1.37 -6.06
CA MET A 77 -23.00 2.37 -6.83
C MET A 77 -22.43 3.78 -6.65
N ASP A 78 -21.97 4.13 -5.45
CA ASP A 78 -21.30 5.42 -5.21
C ASP A 78 -19.94 5.49 -5.89
N GLN A 79 -19.19 4.37 -5.88
CA GLN A 79 -17.91 4.26 -6.58
C GLN A 79 -18.10 4.40 -8.11
N GLU A 80 -19.10 3.73 -8.68
CA GLU A 80 -19.40 3.81 -10.11
C GLU A 80 -19.80 5.23 -10.52
N ARG A 81 -20.62 5.91 -9.72
CA ARG A 81 -21.00 7.31 -9.96
C ARG A 81 -19.78 8.21 -9.91
N TYR A 82 -18.92 8.05 -8.90
CA TYR A 82 -17.70 8.82 -8.76
C TYR A 82 -16.74 8.60 -9.94
N ILE A 83 -16.63 7.37 -10.46
CA ILE A 83 -15.84 7.08 -11.66
C ILE A 83 -16.39 7.87 -12.86
N LYS A 84 -17.70 7.87 -13.09
CA LYS A 84 -18.31 8.61 -14.20
C LYS A 84 -18.11 10.12 -14.10
N GLU A 85 -18.17 10.66 -12.88
CA GLU A 85 -17.88 12.08 -12.61
C GLU A 85 -16.42 12.42 -12.93
N LEU A 86 -15.47 11.60 -12.44
CA LEU A 86 -14.04 11.78 -12.74
C LEU A 86 -13.72 11.67 -14.24
N GLU A 87 -14.39 10.77 -14.95
CA GLU A 87 -14.23 10.64 -16.41
C GLU A 87 -14.68 11.91 -17.14
N GLU A 88 -15.75 12.56 -16.69
CA GLU A 88 -16.23 13.80 -17.30
C GLU A 88 -15.32 14.97 -16.97
N ASP A 89 -14.88 15.09 -15.72
CA ASP A 89 -13.90 16.10 -15.30
C ASP A 89 -12.59 15.97 -16.10
N LEU A 90 -12.15 14.74 -16.36
CA LEU A 90 -10.95 14.47 -17.15
C LEU A 90 -11.11 14.93 -18.61
N LYS A 91 -12.28 14.75 -19.23
CA LYS A 91 -12.55 15.27 -20.58
C LYS A 91 -12.51 16.79 -20.62
N ILE A 92 -13.09 17.46 -19.63
CA ILE A 92 -13.11 18.92 -19.54
C ILE A 92 -11.68 19.44 -19.38
N ALA A 93 -10.92 18.86 -18.44
CA ALA A 93 -9.53 19.23 -18.20
C ALA A 93 -8.64 19.01 -19.44
N GLU A 94 -8.84 17.92 -20.17
CA GLU A 94 -8.11 17.65 -21.41
C GLU A 94 -8.45 18.65 -22.52
N ALA A 95 -9.73 19.02 -22.68
CA ALA A 95 -10.14 20.05 -23.63
C ALA A 95 -9.51 21.42 -23.32
N GLN A 96 -9.48 21.81 -22.04
CA GLN A 96 -8.80 23.03 -21.59
C GLN A 96 -7.30 22.97 -21.87
N ARG A 97 -6.66 21.82 -21.61
CA ARG A 97 -5.24 21.60 -21.89
C ARG A 97 -4.94 21.77 -23.39
N GLN A 98 -5.79 21.24 -24.26
CA GLN A 98 -5.64 21.36 -25.71
C GLN A 98 -5.75 22.81 -26.18
N GLU A 99 -6.71 23.56 -25.65
CA GLU A 99 -6.86 24.97 -26.02
C GLU A 99 -5.68 25.82 -25.54
N ALA A 100 -5.23 25.61 -24.30
CA ALA A 100 -4.05 26.28 -23.77
C ALA A 100 -2.77 25.98 -24.60
N ILE A 101 -2.66 24.76 -25.14
CA ILE A 101 -1.54 24.41 -26.04
C ILE A 101 -1.62 25.19 -27.34
N LYS A 102 -2.80 25.30 -27.96
CA LYS A 102 -2.98 26.08 -29.20
C LYS A 102 -2.63 27.55 -28.99
N GLU A 103 -3.13 28.15 -27.91
CA GLU A 103 -2.83 29.55 -27.57
C GLU A 103 -1.33 29.74 -27.36
N LYS A 104 -0.68 28.84 -26.61
CA LYS A 104 0.76 28.85 -26.38
C LYS A 104 1.54 28.73 -27.69
N ASP A 105 1.15 27.84 -28.61
CA ASP A 105 1.80 27.67 -29.91
C ASP A 105 1.62 28.91 -30.81
N GLN A 106 0.45 29.55 -30.76
CA GLN A 106 0.17 30.80 -31.47
C GLN A 106 1.05 31.94 -30.97
N ILE A 107 1.10 32.15 -29.65
CA ILE A 107 1.95 33.19 -29.03
C ILE A 107 3.43 32.94 -29.34
N LEU A 108 3.87 31.68 -29.34
CA LEU A 108 5.24 31.32 -29.68
C LEU A 108 5.57 31.67 -31.13
N SER A 109 4.64 31.45 -32.07
CA SER A 109 4.80 31.86 -33.46
C SER A 109 4.90 33.38 -33.63
N GLU A 110 4.07 34.14 -32.91
CA GLU A 110 4.11 35.61 -32.91
C GLU A 110 5.44 36.14 -32.35
N LEU A 111 5.90 35.56 -31.23
CA LEU A 111 7.20 35.88 -30.63
C LEU A 111 8.36 35.60 -31.59
N ASP A 112 8.34 34.45 -32.26
CA ASP A 112 9.35 34.08 -33.26
C ASP A 112 9.40 35.09 -34.42
N SER A 113 8.25 35.60 -34.87
CA SER A 113 8.17 36.63 -35.90
C SER A 113 8.83 37.95 -35.44
N VAL A 114 8.55 38.39 -34.21
CA VAL A 114 9.14 39.60 -33.63
C VAL A 114 10.65 39.45 -33.44
N ILE A 115 11.13 38.30 -32.94
CA ILE A 115 12.57 38.07 -32.78
C ILE A 115 13.29 38.08 -34.14
N ARG A 116 12.69 37.47 -35.17
CA ARG A 116 13.25 37.46 -36.54
C ARG A 116 13.27 38.85 -37.19
N SER A 117 12.33 39.73 -36.86
CA SER A 117 12.30 41.10 -37.40
C SER A 117 13.39 41.99 -36.79
N ILE A 118 13.74 41.77 -35.51
CA ILE A 118 14.79 42.51 -34.79
C ILE A 118 16.20 42.00 -35.13
N ARG A 119 16.37 40.70 -35.40
CA ARG A 119 17.68 40.08 -35.70
C ARG A 119 18.17 40.29 -37.15
N ARG A 120 17.71 41.32 -37.86
CA ARG A 120 18.26 41.73 -39.17
C ARG A 120 19.19 42.94 -39.02
N PRO A 121 20.52 42.79 -39.09
CA PRO A 121 21.34 43.60 -39.98
C PRO A 121 21.19 43.13 -41.43
#